data_AF-A0A931XBF0-F1
#
_entry.id   AF-A0A931XBF0-F1
#
_cell.length_a   1.000
_cell.length_b   1.000
_cell.length_c   1.000
_cell.angle_alpha   90.00
_cell.angle_beta   90.00
_cell.angle_gamma   90.00
#
_symmetry.space_group_name_H-M   'P 1'
#
loop_
_entity.id
_entity.type
_entity.pdbx_description
1 polymer ?
#
loop_
_entity_poly.entity_id
_entity_poly.type
_entity_poly.pdbx_seq_one_letter_code
_entity_poly.pdbx_strand_id
1 'polypeptide(L)'
;MIHDIADNLTSKLYFHGHPINRTEAKALGLRVEKLDGQVEDLLWKLYSDFSDEMAMEDEFNFVQEFIKSPQGQAAIAAPGQVQTADIGTLIGAVIESDHGSHSFEQDLQVVGGRNPNGVVQASVMVMGQGWRFKTRPAPPAA
;
A
#
# COMPACT_ATOMS: atom_id res chain seq x y z
N MET A 1 -29.14 6.74 11.23
CA MET A 1 -28.00 7.64 10.95
C MET A 1 -26.74 6.87 10.57
N ILE A 2 -26.10 6.07 11.47
CA ILE A 2 -24.96 5.21 11.07
C ILE A 2 -25.42 4.03 10.19
N HIS A 3 -26.56 3.40 10.50
CA HIS A 3 -27.10 2.30 9.69
C HIS A 3 -27.39 2.71 8.24
N ASP A 4 -27.94 3.91 8.01
CA ASP A 4 -28.26 4.38 6.66
C ASP A 4 -27.00 4.68 5.83
N ILE A 5 -25.93 5.17 6.47
CA ILE A 5 -24.63 5.37 5.84
C ILE A 5 -24.00 4.02 5.51
N ALA A 6 -23.99 3.09 6.46
CA ALA A 6 -23.46 1.75 6.27
C ALA A 6 -24.19 1.00 5.15
N ASP A 7 -25.53 1.05 5.12
CA ASP A 7 -26.33 0.40 4.10
C ASP A 7 -26.11 1.02 2.71
N ASN A 8 -26.02 2.36 2.59
CA ASN A 8 -25.73 2.97 1.28
C ASN A 8 -24.30 2.68 0.80
N LEU A 9 -23.31 2.68 1.68
CA LEU A 9 -21.92 2.39 1.31
C LEU A 9 -21.69 0.90 0.99
N THR A 10 -22.40 -0.02 1.62
CA THR A 10 -22.22 -1.47 1.41
C THR A 10 -23.15 -2.05 0.34
N SER A 11 -24.38 -1.54 0.19
CA SER A 11 -25.38 -2.10 -0.72
C SER A 11 -25.56 -1.35 -2.04
N LYS A 12 -24.98 -0.15 -2.21
CA LYS A 12 -25.08 0.61 -3.48
C LYS A 12 -23.73 0.88 -4.15
N LEU A 13 -22.64 0.91 -3.38
CA LEU A 13 -21.28 0.96 -3.92
C LEU A 13 -20.71 -0.46 -3.99
N TYR A 14 -21.23 -1.28 -4.91
CA TYR A 14 -20.74 -2.66 -5.14
C TYR A 14 -19.31 -2.72 -5.73
N PHE A 15 -18.62 -1.59 -5.81
CA PHE A 15 -17.26 -1.49 -6.34
C PHE A 15 -16.40 -0.69 -5.37
N HIS A 16 -15.42 -1.35 -4.75
CA HIS A 16 -14.48 -0.76 -3.77
C HIS A 16 -13.52 0.29 -4.36
N GLY A 17 -13.73 0.69 -5.62
CA GLY A 17 -12.96 1.72 -6.32
C GLY A 17 -13.82 2.87 -6.88
N HIS A 18 -15.10 3.01 -6.52
CA HIS A 18 -15.90 4.16 -6.96
C HIS A 18 -15.52 5.40 -6.13
N PRO A 19 -14.83 6.40 -6.70
CA PRO A 19 -14.53 7.63 -5.98
C PRO A 19 -15.83 8.39 -5.78
N ILE A 20 -16.21 8.66 -4.53
CA ILE A 20 -17.37 9.50 -4.22
C ILE A 20 -17.00 10.98 -4.36
N ASN A 21 -17.71 11.69 -5.22
CA ASN A 21 -17.51 13.14 -5.36
C ASN A 21 -18.22 13.92 -4.24
N ARG A 22 -17.92 15.23 -4.12
CA ARG A 22 -18.49 16.10 -3.07
C ARG A 22 -20.03 16.12 -3.08
N THR A 23 -20.66 16.00 -4.24
CA THR A 23 -22.13 15.99 -4.37
C THR A 23 -22.71 14.69 -3.83
N GLU A 24 -22.11 13.55 -4.20
CA GLU A 24 -22.51 12.22 -3.71
C GLU A 24 -22.31 12.11 -2.19
N ALA A 25 -21.17 12.59 -1.67
CA ALA A 25 -20.88 12.59 -0.24
C ALA A 25 -21.92 13.41 0.55
N LYS A 26 -22.35 14.58 0.05
CA LYS A 26 -23.43 15.37 0.66
C LYS A 26 -24.76 14.62 0.66
N ALA A 27 -25.09 13.95 -0.44
CA ALA A 27 -26.33 13.16 -0.55
C ALA A 27 -26.36 11.97 0.42
N LEU A 28 -25.20 11.44 0.80
CA LEU A 28 -25.04 10.41 1.83
C LEU A 28 -25.09 10.96 3.27
N GLY A 29 -25.26 12.27 3.44
CA GLY A 29 -25.26 12.91 4.76
C GLY A 29 -23.87 13.02 5.40
N LEU A 30 -22.79 12.84 4.62
CA LEU A 30 -21.43 13.06 5.10
C LEU A 30 -21.18 14.55 5.29
N ARG A 31 -20.32 14.90 6.26
CA ARG A 31 -19.89 16.28 6.48
C ARG A 31 -18.96 16.69 5.33
N VAL A 32 -19.49 17.48 4.40
CA VAL A 32 -18.72 18.02 3.27
C VAL A 32 -18.62 19.53 3.43
N GLU A 33 -17.45 19.99 3.84
CA GLU A 33 -17.12 21.41 3.89
C GLU A 33 -16.44 21.82 2.59
N LYS A 34 -16.82 22.99 2.07
CA LYS A 34 -16.07 23.63 0.99
C LYS A 34 -14.99 24.44 1.66
N LEU A 35 -13.77 23.92 1.63
CA LEU A 35 -12.60 24.67 2.06
C LEU A 35 -12.31 25.72 1.00
N ASP A 36 -11.99 26.94 1.42
CA ASP A 36 -11.55 28.02 0.55
C ASP A 36 -10.28 28.68 1.11
N GLY A 37 -9.49 29.27 0.21
CA GLY A 37 -8.26 29.96 0.56
C GLY A 37 -7.19 29.04 1.17
N GLN A 38 -6.56 29.52 2.24
CA GLN A 38 -5.31 28.96 2.77
C GLN A 38 -5.37 27.47 3.18
N VAL A 39 -6.53 27.00 3.68
CA VAL A 39 -6.65 25.61 4.14
C VAL A 39 -6.69 24.63 2.98
N GLU A 40 -7.35 25.00 1.87
CA GLU A 40 -7.37 24.19 0.65
C GLU A 40 -5.97 24.08 0.05
N ASP A 41 -5.24 25.19 -0.01
CA ASP A 41 -3.85 25.22 -0.49
C ASP A 41 -2.91 24.33 0.34
N LEU A 42 -3.05 24.37 1.68
CA LEU A 42 -2.25 23.54 2.58
C LEU A 42 -2.54 22.04 2.41
N LEU A 43 -3.81 21.67 2.24
CA LEU A 43 -4.18 20.27 1.98
C LEU A 43 -3.65 19.79 0.64
N TRP A 44 -3.72 20.64 -0.40
CA TRP A 44 -3.15 20.29 -1.70
C TRP A 44 -1.64 20.08 -1.61
N LYS A 45 -0.94 20.99 -0.92
CA LYS A 45 0.50 20.85 -0.70
C LYS A 45 0.84 19.56 0.05
N LEU A 46 0.13 19.27 1.13
CA LEU A 46 0.33 18.03 1.89
C LEU A 46 0.12 16.79 1.01
N TYR A 47 -0.93 16.79 0.18
CA TYR A 47 -1.18 15.71 -0.77
C TYR A 47 -0.03 15.58 -1.79
N SER A 48 0.44 16.68 -2.36
CA SER A 48 1.57 16.69 -3.30
C SER A 48 2.84 16.14 -2.64
N ASP A 49 3.12 16.53 -1.39
CA ASP A 49 4.27 16.01 -0.64
C ASP A 49 4.18 14.47 -0.51
N PHE A 50 3.00 13.92 -0.17
CA PHE A 50 2.80 12.46 -0.18
C PHE A 50 2.92 11.83 -1.58
N SER A 51 2.36 12.48 -2.60
CA SER A 51 2.40 12.00 -3.98
C SER A 51 3.84 11.85 -4.47
N ASP A 52 4.68 12.84 -4.17
CA ASP A 52 6.10 12.85 -4.54
C ASP A 52 6.89 11.81 -3.75
N GLU A 53 6.73 11.76 -2.43
CA GLU A 53 7.45 10.78 -1.58
C GLU A 53 7.09 9.33 -1.89
N MET A 54 5.83 9.08 -2.26
CA MET A 54 5.35 7.75 -2.63
C MET A 54 5.52 7.44 -4.12
N ALA A 55 6.06 8.37 -4.91
CA ALA A 55 6.22 8.26 -6.36
C ALA A 55 4.90 7.82 -7.06
N MET A 56 3.77 8.43 -6.67
CA MET A 56 2.44 8.03 -7.16
C MET A 56 2.24 8.26 -8.66
N GLU A 57 3.05 9.15 -9.27
CA GLU A 57 3.03 9.40 -10.71
C GLU A 57 3.85 8.39 -11.52
N ASP A 58 4.69 7.58 -10.86
CA ASP A 58 5.52 6.57 -11.50
C ASP A 58 4.83 5.21 -11.51
N GLU A 59 4.95 4.48 -12.63
CA GLU A 59 4.46 3.10 -12.70
C GLU A 59 5.36 2.19 -11.86
N PHE A 60 4.78 1.56 -10.83
CA PHE A 60 5.48 0.54 -10.07
C PHE A 60 5.65 -0.74 -10.91
N ASN A 61 6.91 -1.08 -11.24
CA ASN A 61 7.26 -2.31 -11.95
C ASN A 61 8.29 -3.13 -11.16
N PHE A 62 7.83 -4.19 -10.50
CA PHE A 62 8.68 -5.04 -9.67
C PHE A 62 9.84 -5.70 -10.41
N VAL A 63 9.74 -5.92 -11.74
CA VAL A 63 10.86 -6.46 -12.54
C VAL A 63 11.95 -5.41 -12.69
N GLN A 64 11.59 -4.15 -12.93
CA GLN A 64 12.54 -3.04 -13.01
C GLN A 64 13.23 -2.81 -11.67
N GLU A 65 12.48 -2.83 -10.57
CA GLU A 65 13.05 -2.71 -9.22
C GLU A 65 13.97 -3.88 -8.88
N PHE A 66 13.61 -5.11 -9.26
CA PHE A 66 14.50 -6.26 -9.13
C PHE A 66 15.80 -6.04 -9.91
N ILE A 67 15.75 -5.59 -11.17
CA ILE A 67 16.94 -5.31 -11.99
C ILE A 67 17.84 -4.26 -11.32
N LYS A 68 17.29 -3.23 -10.69
CA LYS A 68 18.07 -2.20 -9.99
C LYS A 68 18.73 -2.70 -8.70
N SER A 69 18.17 -3.75 -8.09
CA SER A 69 18.72 -4.32 -6.84
C SER A 69 20.07 -5.03 -7.04
N PRO A 70 20.93 -5.10 -6.01
CA PRO A 70 22.19 -5.86 -6.08
C PRO A 70 21.99 -7.34 -6.47
N GLN A 71 20.94 -7.97 -5.95
CA GLN A 71 20.60 -9.37 -6.22
C GLN A 71 20.17 -9.57 -7.67
N GLY A 72 19.36 -8.65 -8.22
CA GLY A 72 18.97 -8.72 -9.63
C GLY A 72 20.14 -8.44 -10.57
N GLN A 73 21.00 -7.47 -10.26
CA GLN A 73 22.23 -7.24 -11.02
C GLN A 73 23.11 -8.50 -11.07
N ALA A 74 23.27 -9.20 -9.94
CA ALA A 74 23.97 -10.48 -9.90
C ALA A 74 23.27 -11.57 -10.72
N ALA A 75 21.93 -11.63 -10.70
CA ALA A 75 21.14 -12.61 -11.44
C ALA A 75 21.20 -12.43 -12.96
N ILE A 76 21.32 -11.20 -13.43
CA ILE A 76 21.32 -10.89 -14.87
C ILE A 76 22.70 -10.89 -15.51
N ALA A 77 23.77 -10.89 -14.69
CA ALA A 77 25.15 -10.87 -15.15
C ALA A 77 25.52 -12.09 -16.01
N ALA A 78 24.93 -13.24 -15.74
CA ALA A 78 25.13 -14.47 -16.52
C ALA A 78 23.78 -15.13 -16.86
N PRO A 79 23.51 -15.50 -18.12
CA PRO A 79 22.28 -16.20 -18.49
C PRO A 79 22.13 -17.54 -17.77
N GLY A 80 20.89 -17.86 -17.38
CA GLY A 80 20.55 -19.10 -16.67
C GLY A 80 20.79 -19.07 -15.17
N GLN A 81 21.29 -17.96 -14.62
CA GLN A 81 21.37 -17.74 -13.18
C GLN A 81 20.05 -17.17 -12.66
N VAL A 82 19.64 -17.65 -11.48
CA VAL A 82 18.46 -17.17 -10.76
C VAL A 82 18.90 -16.75 -9.38
N GLN A 83 18.42 -15.62 -8.90
CA GLN A 83 18.65 -15.13 -7.55
C GLN A 83 17.33 -14.85 -6.85
N THR A 84 17.40 -14.92 -5.53
CA THR A 84 16.32 -14.55 -4.62
C THR A 84 16.71 -13.26 -3.89
N ALA A 85 15.84 -12.28 -3.89
CA ALA A 85 15.94 -11.07 -3.09
C ALA A 85 14.84 -11.10 -2.02
N ASP A 86 15.24 -11.00 -0.76
CA ASP A 86 14.30 -10.86 0.35
C ASP A 86 13.83 -9.39 0.42
N ILE A 87 12.51 -9.18 0.42
CA ILE A 87 11.89 -7.85 0.55
C ILE A 87 11.48 -7.59 2.01
N GLY A 88 11.53 -8.61 2.86
CA GLY A 88 11.07 -8.55 4.23
C GLY A 88 9.55 -8.60 4.37
N THR A 89 9.08 -8.16 5.53
CA THR A 89 7.67 -8.20 5.91
C THR A 89 6.95 -6.93 5.46
N LEU A 90 5.97 -7.08 4.56
CA LEU A 90 5.02 -6.05 4.19
C LEU A 90 3.83 -6.06 5.17
N ILE A 91 3.48 -4.90 5.71
CA ILE A 91 2.25 -4.71 6.49
C ILE A 91 1.15 -4.23 5.53
N GLY A 92 0.19 -5.10 5.22
CA GLY A 92 -0.89 -4.80 4.28
C GLY A 92 -2.09 -4.12 4.93
N ALA A 93 -2.32 -4.33 6.23
CA ALA A 93 -3.40 -3.69 6.97
C ALA A 93 -3.06 -3.60 8.46
N VAL A 94 -3.61 -2.58 9.14
CA VAL A 94 -3.52 -2.43 10.59
C VAL A 94 -4.89 -2.08 11.15
N ILE A 95 -5.29 -2.77 12.21
CA ILE A 95 -6.45 -2.43 13.03
C ILE A 95 -5.93 -2.03 14.41
N GLU A 96 -6.13 -0.78 14.78
CA GLU A 96 -5.72 -0.25 16.08
C GLU A 96 -6.88 -0.26 17.08
N SER A 97 -6.55 -0.55 18.34
CA SER A 97 -7.46 -0.48 19.48
C SER A 97 -6.71 0.00 20.72
N ASP A 98 -7.45 0.33 21.78
CA ASP A 98 -6.85 0.71 23.07
C ASP A 98 -5.97 -0.40 23.68
N HIS A 99 -6.21 -1.65 23.31
CA HIS A 99 -5.48 -2.81 23.84
C HIS A 99 -4.20 -3.14 23.04
N GLY A 100 -4.07 -2.60 21.83
CA GLY A 100 -2.97 -2.92 20.91
C GLY A 100 -3.41 -2.89 19.46
N SER A 101 -2.51 -3.36 18.59
CA SER A 101 -2.68 -3.33 17.14
C SER A 101 -2.65 -4.73 16.56
N HIS A 102 -3.57 -5.02 15.65
CA HIS A 102 -3.52 -6.20 14.79
C HIS A 102 -2.98 -5.78 13.43
N SER A 103 -1.88 -6.37 12.98
CA SER A 103 -1.30 -6.17 11.65
C SER A 103 -1.53 -7.40 10.79
N PHE A 104 -1.94 -7.21 9.53
CA PHE A 104 -1.84 -8.24 8.51
C PHE A 104 -0.47 -8.13 7.86
N GLU A 105 0.36 -9.14 8.08
CA GLU A 105 1.76 -9.18 7.65
C GLU A 105 1.95 -10.23 6.55
N GLN A 106 2.79 -9.90 5.56
CA GLN A 106 3.17 -10.78 4.46
C GLN A 106 4.70 -10.77 4.29
N ASP A 107 5.33 -11.93 4.39
CA ASP A 107 6.75 -12.08 4.13
C ASP A 107 6.95 -12.34 2.64
N LEU A 108 7.68 -11.46 1.96
CA LEU A 108 7.78 -11.45 0.51
C LEU A 108 9.22 -11.67 0.03
N GLN A 109 9.35 -12.43 -1.05
CA GLN A 109 10.61 -12.60 -1.77
C GLN A 109 10.39 -12.33 -3.26
N VAL A 110 11.40 -11.78 -3.93
CA VAL A 110 11.46 -11.76 -5.40
C VAL A 110 12.42 -12.83 -5.86
N VAL A 111 12.00 -13.66 -6.80
CA VAL A 111 12.91 -14.56 -7.52
C VAL A 111 12.95 -14.16 -8.97
N GLY A 112 14.17 -14.00 -9.49
CA GLY A 112 14.35 -13.57 -10.87
C GLY A 112 15.73 -13.87 -11.43
N GLY A 113 15.85 -13.72 -12.74
CA GLY A 113 17.06 -14.05 -13.48
C GLY A 113 16.95 -13.68 -14.95
N ARG A 114 18.07 -13.82 -15.66
CA ARG A 114 18.12 -13.63 -17.11
C ARG A 114 18.11 -14.98 -17.81
N ASN A 115 17.12 -15.19 -18.66
CA ASN A 115 17.01 -16.40 -19.47
C ASN A 115 18.11 -16.46 -20.55
N PRO A 116 18.42 -17.66 -21.09
CA PRO A 116 19.38 -17.82 -22.18
C PRO A 116 19.04 -17.01 -23.45
N ASN A 117 17.76 -16.73 -23.68
CA ASN A 117 17.28 -15.87 -24.78
C ASN A 117 17.48 -14.35 -24.50
N GLY A 118 18.07 -14.00 -23.36
CA GLY A 118 18.37 -12.64 -22.95
C GLY A 118 17.26 -11.92 -22.20
N VAL A 119 16.05 -12.49 -22.10
CA VAL A 119 14.91 -11.88 -21.41
C VAL A 119 15.11 -11.99 -19.89
N VAL A 120 14.90 -10.89 -19.17
CA VAL A 120 14.87 -10.88 -17.70
C VAL A 120 13.45 -11.16 -17.23
N GLN A 121 13.31 -12.06 -16.28
CA GLN A 121 12.04 -12.36 -15.62
C GLN A 121 12.25 -12.28 -14.10
N ALA A 122 11.23 -11.79 -13.42
CA ALA A 122 11.15 -11.84 -11.97
C ALA A 122 9.71 -12.20 -11.56
N SER A 123 9.54 -12.72 -10.36
CA SER A 123 8.24 -13.04 -9.78
C SER A 123 8.29 -12.79 -8.28
N VAL A 124 7.24 -12.17 -7.75
CA VAL A 124 7.06 -11.98 -6.31
C VAL A 124 6.39 -13.23 -5.74
N MET A 125 6.96 -13.77 -4.66
CA MET A 125 6.43 -14.91 -3.93
C MET A 125 6.09 -14.50 -2.51
N VAL A 126 4.92 -14.94 -2.04
CA VAL A 126 4.51 -14.82 -0.64
C VAL A 126 5.02 -16.05 0.10
N MET A 127 5.94 -15.85 1.04
CA MET A 127 6.54 -16.92 1.83
C MET A 127 5.70 -17.27 3.06
N GLY A 128 5.01 -16.28 3.60
CA GLY A 128 4.10 -16.41 4.72
C GLY A 128 3.17 -15.22 4.78
N GLN A 129 1.96 -15.44 5.30
CA GLN A 129 1.05 -14.34 5.59
C GLN A 129 0.17 -14.65 6.79
N GLY A 130 -0.23 -13.61 7.51
CA GLY A 130 -1.21 -13.77 8.57
C GLY A 130 -1.34 -12.54 9.46
N TRP A 131 -2.35 -12.60 10.33
CA TRP A 131 -2.54 -11.59 11.36
C TRP A 131 -1.53 -11.78 12.49
N ARG A 132 -1.04 -10.67 13.01
CA ARG A 132 -0.15 -10.56 14.18
C ARG A 132 -0.74 -9.54 15.14
N PHE A 133 -0.63 -9.82 16.43
CA PHE A 133 -1.09 -8.90 17.47
C PHE A 133 0.10 -8.37 18.25
N LYS A 134 0.13 -7.05 18.44
CA LYS A 134 1.12 -6.35 19.27
C LYS A 134 0.40 -5.53 20.34
N THR A 135 0.67 -5.84 21.61
CA THR A 135 0.15 -5.08 22.74
C THR A 135 0.78 -3.68 22.78
N ARG A 136 -0.04 -2.67 23.08
CA ARG A 136 0.45 -1.30 23.27
C ARG A 136 1.36 -1.23 24.52
N PRO A 137 2.50 -0.53 24.47
CA PRO A 137 3.33 -0.29 25.66
C PRO A 137 2.54 0.48 26.72
N ALA A 138 2.78 0.20 28.01
CA ALA A 138 2.22 1.00 29.09
C ALA A 138 2.69 2.47 28.96
N PRO A 139 1.82 3.46 29.21
CA PRO A 139 2.24 4.85 29.21
C PRO A 139 3.35 5.07 30.25
N PRO A 140 4.32 5.97 29.99
CA PRO A 140 5.37 6.28 30.94
C PRO A 140 4.76 6.76 32.27
N ALA A 141 5.33 6.32 33.40
CA ALA A 141 4.92 6.80 34.72
C ALA A 141 5.15 8.32 34.80
N ALA A 142 4.13 9.04 35.25
CA ALA A 142 4.13 10.49 35.43
C ALA A 142 5.11 10.94 36.53
#